data_AF-A0A0F8DGQ0-F1
#
_entry.id   AF-A0A0F8DGQ0-F1
#
_cell.length_a   1.000
_cell.length_b   1.000
_cell.length_c   1.000
_cell.angle_alpha   90.00
_cell.angle_beta   90.00
_cell.angle_gamma   90.00
#
_symmetry.space_group_name_H-M   'P 1'
#
loop_
_entity.id
_entity.type
_entity.pdbx_description
1 polymer ?
#
loop_
_entity_poly.entity_id
_entity_poly.type
_entity_poly.pdbx_seq_one_letter_code
_entity_poly.pdbx_strand_id
1 'polypeptide(L)'
;MDILQMRDEINKIRNYKKSDFDENGLIKIRQRLSNLSEEFKLKLKETNEPALLVSIIEEDKKNYDMPIDLMFLVYQRLIKIQPHKNILLDFANYLGFIGGPDWEEELEEIIKLANDDRIKEAAEIALKVDYFKYPFNEGID
;
A
#
# COMPACT_ATOMS: atom_id res chain seq x y z
N MET A 1 -6.46 18.32 4.60
CA MET A 1 -6.65 17.02 5.26
C MET A 1 -5.28 16.48 5.60
N ASP A 2 -5.07 15.96 6.81
CA ASP A 2 -3.83 15.24 7.11
C ASP A 2 -3.87 13.82 6.52
N ILE A 3 -2.73 13.11 6.55
CA ILE A 3 -2.61 11.80 5.89
C ILE A 3 -3.49 10.71 6.53
N LEU A 4 -3.77 10.81 7.83
CA LEU A 4 -4.61 9.85 8.55
C LEU A 4 -6.09 10.06 8.19
N GLN A 5 -6.51 11.32 8.15
CA GLN A 5 -7.84 11.71 7.68
C GLN A 5 -8.06 11.29 6.22
N MET A 6 -7.04 11.42 5.35
CA MET A 6 -7.12 10.96 3.96
C MET A 6 -7.30 9.44 3.88
N ARG A 7 -6.50 8.69 4.65
CA ARG A 7 -6.63 7.23 4.78
C ARG A 7 -8.01 6.81 5.27
N ASP A 8 -8.57 7.50 6.26
CA ASP A 8 -9.91 7.23 6.79
C ASP A 8 -11.02 7.51 5.75
N GLU A 9 -10.90 8.60 4.98
CA GLU A 9 -11.83 8.90 3.89
C GLU A 9 -11.74 7.89 2.75
N ILE A 10 -10.54 7.45 2.37
CA ILE A 10 -10.32 6.41 1.36
C ILE A 10 -11.02 5.11 1.79
N ASN A 11 -10.78 4.64 3.01
CA ASN A 11 -11.40 3.43 3.55
C ASN A 11 -12.93 3.55 3.60
N LYS A 12 -13.44 4.72 4.00
CA LYS A 12 -14.89 4.99 3.99
C LYS A 12 -15.47 4.88 2.59
N ILE A 13 -14.82 5.46 1.59
CA ILE A 13 -15.29 5.42 0.19
C ILE A 13 -15.25 3.99 -0.36
N ARG A 14 -14.20 3.23 -0.05
CA ARG A 14 -14.04 1.82 -0.43
C ARG A 14 -15.15 0.92 0.12
N ASN A 15 -15.69 1.26 1.29
CA ASN A 15 -16.73 0.50 1.97
C ASN A 15 -18.17 0.89 1.60
N TYR A 16 -18.36 1.83 0.66
CA TYR A 16 -19.68 2.14 0.14
C TYR A 16 -20.26 0.99 -0.69
N LYS A 17 -21.55 0.70 -0.50
CA LYS A 17 -22.24 -0.31 -1.31
C LYS A 17 -22.62 0.31 -2.64
N LYS A 18 -22.38 -0.42 -3.73
CA LYS A 18 -22.76 0.02 -5.08
C LYS A 18 -24.27 0.32 -5.19
N SER A 19 -25.11 -0.36 -4.42
CA SER A 19 -26.56 -0.14 -4.35
C SER A 19 -26.96 1.23 -3.84
N ASP A 20 -26.06 1.96 -3.18
CA ASP A 20 -26.37 3.23 -2.54
C ASP A 20 -26.32 4.40 -3.54
N PHE A 21 -25.92 4.15 -4.79
CA PHE A 21 -25.70 5.17 -5.81
C PHE A 21 -26.32 4.81 -7.17
N ASP A 22 -26.82 5.83 -7.85
CA ASP A 22 -27.08 5.78 -9.28
C ASP A 22 -25.76 5.84 -10.08
N GLU A 23 -25.84 5.69 -11.40
CA GLU A 23 -24.66 5.71 -12.27
C GLU A 23 -23.84 6.99 -12.13
N ASN A 24 -24.51 8.15 -12.07
CA ASN A 24 -23.85 9.44 -11.88
C ASN A 24 -23.18 9.57 -10.51
N GLY A 25 -23.79 9.03 -9.45
CA GLY A 25 -23.22 8.96 -8.11
C GLY A 25 -21.97 8.08 -8.07
N LEU A 26 -22.00 6.92 -8.74
CA LEU A 26 -20.85 6.04 -8.87
C LEU A 26 -19.68 6.72 -9.59
N ILE A 27 -19.95 7.45 -10.68
CA ILE A 27 -18.93 8.22 -11.40
C ILE A 27 -18.28 9.25 -10.46
N LYS A 28 -19.09 10.05 -9.75
CA LYS A 28 -18.58 11.07 -8.82
C LYS A 28 -17.75 10.47 -7.70
N ILE A 29 -18.14 9.31 -7.17
CA ILE A 29 -17.41 8.64 -6.09
C ILE A 29 -16.08 8.08 -6.58
N ARG A 30 -16.05 7.44 -7.75
CA ARG A 30 -14.79 6.98 -8.36
C ARG A 30 -13.83 8.14 -8.61
N GLN A 31 -14.35 9.25 -9.11
CA GLN A 31 -13.55 10.45 -9.36
C GLN A 31 -13.03 11.06 -8.06
N ARG A 32 -13.85 11.09 -7.00
CA ARG A 32 -13.43 11.52 -5.66
C ARG A 32 -12.33 10.61 -5.10
N LEU A 33 -12.50 9.28 -5.20
CA LEU A 33 -11.49 8.32 -4.74
C LEU A 33 -10.17 8.52 -5.49
N SER A 34 -10.23 8.66 -6.82
CA SER A 34 -9.04 8.90 -7.65
C SER A 34 -8.30 10.17 -7.22
N ASN A 35 -9.00 11.30 -7.08
CA ASN A 35 -8.40 12.55 -6.63
C ASN A 35 -7.79 12.43 -5.23
N LEU A 36 -8.50 11.79 -4.30
CA LEU A 36 -8.05 11.61 -2.93
C LEU A 36 -6.82 10.69 -2.85
N SER A 37 -6.76 9.63 -3.67
CA SER A 37 -5.59 8.77 -3.79
C SER A 37 -4.37 9.53 -4.31
N GLU A 38 -4.53 10.40 -5.30
CA GLU A 38 -3.42 11.23 -5.80
C GLU A 38 -2.95 12.25 -4.76
N GLU A 39 -3.88 12.91 -4.04
CA GLU A 39 -3.54 13.80 -2.93
C GLU A 39 -2.80 13.05 -1.80
N PHE A 40 -3.26 11.84 -1.47
CA PHE A 40 -2.61 10.97 -0.49
C PHE A 40 -1.17 10.63 -0.92
N LYS A 41 -0.95 10.24 -2.18
CA LYS A 41 0.39 9.95 -2.73
C LYS A 41 1.32 11.16 -2.61
N LEU A 42 0.83 12.37 -2.88
CA LEU A 42 1.61 13.60 -2.72
C LEU A 42 1.96 13.83 -1.25
N LYS A 43 0.98 13.69 -0.34
CA LYS A 43 1.21 13.90 1.09
C LYS A 43 2.14 12.85 1.70
N LEU A 44 2.06 11.62 1.26
CA LEU A 44 2.91 10.51 1.67
C LEU A 44 4.39 10.78 1.36
N LYS A 45 4.69 11.37 0.19
CA LYS A 45 6.05 11.76 -0.20
C LYS A 45 6.66 12.78 0.76
N GLU A 46 5.85 13.65 1.37
CA GLU A 46 6.28 14.66 2.35
C GLU A 46 6.37 14.11 3.78
N THR A 47 5.69 13.00 4.06
CA THR A 47 5.58 12.44 5.42
C THR A 47 6.91 11.81 5.83
N ASN A 48 7.55 12.34 6.88
CA ASN A 48 8.85 11.87 7.41
C ASN A 48 8.73 11.28 8.82
N GLU A 49 7.52 10.93 9.26
CA GLU A 49 7.24 10.43 10.61
C GLU A 49 6.98 8.92 10.55
N PRO A 50 7.96 8.06 10.91
CA PRO A 50 7.79 6.61 10.85
C PRO A 50 6.59 6.10 11.67
N ALA A 51 6.35 6.69 12.83
CA ALA A 51 5.24 6.31 13.71
C ALA A 51 3.87 6.49 13.01
N LEU A 52 3.68 7.54 12.22
CA LEU A 52 2.46 7.73 11.45
C LEU A 52 2.29 6.66 10.37
N LEU A 53 3.37 6.31 9.66
CA LEU A 53 3.34 5.27 8.62
C LEU A 53 3.06 3.88 9.21
N VAL A 54 3.69 3.56 10.35
CA VAL A 54 3.40 2.34 11.10
C VAL A 54 1.93 2.31 11.53
N SER A 55 1.38 3.43 12.01
CA SER A 55 -0.04 3.47 12.38
C SER A 55 -0.98 3.22 11.19
N ILE A 56 -0.64 3.68 9.99
CA ILE A 56 -1.43 3.39 8.78
C ILE A 56 -1.38 1.90 8.46
N ILE A 57 -0.19 1.29 8.51
CA ILE A 57 0.01 -0.15 8.26
C ILE A 57 -0.77 -1.00 9.25
N GLU A 58 -0.65 -0.71 10.54
CA GLU A 58 -1.30 -1.51 11.59
C GLU A 58 -2.82 -1.35 11.59
N GLU A 59 -3.35 -0.19 11.19
CA GLU A 59 -4.80 -0.03 10.99
C GLU A 59 -5.28 -0.78 9.74
N ASP A 60 -4.53 -0.72 8.64
CA ASP A 60 -4.91 -1.43 7.42
C ASP A 60 -4.96 -2.95 7.64
N LYS A 61 -3.97 -3.55 8.31
CA LYS A 61 -3.95 -4.99 8.61
C LYS A 61 -5.16 -5.52 9.38
N LYS A 62 -5.98 -4.65 9.99
CA LYS A 62 -7.22 -5.09 10.68
C LYS A 62 -8.30 -5.52 9.69
N ASN A 63 -8.42 -4.81 8.57
CA ASN A 63 -9.54 -4.99 7.62
C ASN A 63 -9.12 -5.10 6.14
N TYR A 64 -7.88 -4.72 5.80
CA TYR A 64 -7.33 -4.62 4.44
C TYR A 64 -8.20 -3.74 3.52
N ASP A 65 -8.63 -2.59 4.03
CA ASP A 65 -9.55 -1.67 3.35
C ASP A 65 -8.82 -0.71 2.39
N MET A 66 -7.52 -0.47 2.61
CA MET A 66 -6.77 0.46 1.78
C MET A 66 -6.55 -0.13 0.38
N PRO A 67 -6.56 0.73 -0.66
CA PRO A 67 -6.06 0.34 -1.98
C PRO A 67 -4.63 -0.21 -1.88
N ILE A 68 -4.41 -1.39 -2.46
CA ILE A 68 -3.14 -2.13 -2.36
C ILE A 68 -1.97 -1.30 -2.90
N ASP A 69 -2.19 -0.58 -4.01
CA ASP A 69 -1.19 0.31 -4.62
C ASP A 69 -0.72 1.40 -3.65
N LEU A 70 -1.64 1.95 -2.84
CA LEU A 70 -1.30 2.94 -1.83
C LEU A 70 -0.52 2.32 -0.67
N MET A 71 -0.88 1.10 -0.25
CA MET A 71 -0.17 0.41 0.82
C MET A 71 1.27 0.05 0.45
N PHE A 72 1.52 -0.33 -0.81
CA PHE A 72 2.90 -0.49 -1.31
C PHE A 72 3.70 0.79 -1.11
N LEU A 73 3.13 1.94 -1.50
CA LEU A 73 3.80 3.22 -1.34
C LEU A 73 4.03 3.58 0.14
N VAL A 74 3.10 3.24 1.04
CA VAL A 74 3.26 3.48 2.49
C VAL A 74 4.43 2.67 3.04
N TYR A 75 4.50 1.37 2.72
CA TYR A 75 5.62 0.52 3.10
C TYR A 75 6.94 1.03 2.53
N GLN A 76 6.98 1.34 1.24
CA GLN A 76 8.18 1.87 0.59
C GLN A 76 8.62 3.20 1.19
N ARG A 77 7.69 4.07 1.57
CA ARG A 77 8.01 5.33 2.25
C ARG A 77 8.64 5.06 3.62
N LEU A 78 8.09 4.13 4.39
CA LEU A 78 8.62 3.73 5.68
C LEU A 78 10.02 3.11 5.55
N ILE A 79 10.22 2.19 4.61
CA ILE A 79 11.52 1.56 4.31
C ILE A 79 12.55 2.61 3.91
N LYS A 80 12.17 3.61 3.12
CA LYS A 80 13.08 4.69 2.71
C LYS A 80 13.55 5.56 3.89
N ILE A 81 12.68 5.80 4.87
CA ILE A 81 13.01 6.62 6.05
C ILE A 81 13.79 5.80 7.09
N GLN A 82 13.36 4.56 7.30
CA GLN A 82 13.87 3.68 8.35
C GLN A 82 14.00 2.24 7.81
N PRO A 83 15.04 1.93 7.02
CA PRO A 83 15.27 0.58 6.54
C PRO A 83 15.65 -0.30 7.74
N HIS A 84 14.76 -1.22 8.09
CA HIS A 84 14.93 -2.10 9.24
C HIS A 84 14.40 -3.50 8.91
N LYS A 85 15.08 -4.54 9.42
CA LYS A 85 14.75 -5.96 9.18
C LYS A 85 13.26 -6.25 9.36
N ASN A 86 12.69 -5.85 10.50
CA ASN A 86 11.28 -6.13 10.79
C ASN A 86 10.32 -5.45 9.80
N ILE A 87 10.63 -4.25 9.32
CA ILE A 87 9.78 -3.54 8.35
C ILE A 87 9.85 -4.24 6.98
N LEU A 88 11.04 -4.68 6.58
CA LEU A 88 11.25 -5.42 5.34
C LEU A 88 10.54 -6.77 5.34
N LEU A 89 10.68 -7.53 6.44
CA LEU A 89 9.99 -8.81 6.61
C LEU A 89 8.47 -8.62 6.66
N ASP A 90 7.99 -7.56 7.32
CA ASP A 90 6.57 -7.25 7.35
C ASP A 90 6.02 -6.88 5.97
N PHE A 91 6.79 -6.14 5.17
CA PHE A 91 6.41 -5.85 3.78
C PHE A 91 6.39 -7.13 2.93
N ALA A 92 7.40 -8.00 3.05
CA ALA A 92 7.42 -9.28 2.33
C ALA A 92 6.22 -10.18 2.70
N ASN A 93 5.85 -10.20 3.99
CA ASN A 93 4.64 -10.91 4.43
C ASN A 93 3.37 -10.28 3.82
N TYR A 94 3.30 -8.94 3.76
CA TYR A 94 2.19 -8.24 3.13
C TYR A 94 2.06 -8.59 1.64
N LEU A 95 3.18 -8.65 0.89
CA LEU A 95 3.22 -9.09 -0.51
C LEU A 95 2.64 -10.49 -0.69
N GLY A 96 3.09 -11.44 0.12
CA GLY A 96 2.62 -12.82 0.06
C GLY A 96 1.13 -12.96 0.42
N PHE A 97 0.62 -12.11 1.31
CA PHE A 97 -0.79 -12.13 1.71
C PHE A 97 -1.74 -11.60 0.63
N ILE A 98 -1.41 -10.48 -0.01
CA ILE A 98 -2.33 -9.81 -0.95
C ILE A 98 -2.17 -10.25 -2.41
N GLY A 99 -0.97 -10.68 -2.80
CA GLY A 99 -0.60 -10.87 -4.21
C GLY A 99 -0.36 -12.30 -4.63
N GLY A 100 -0.24 -13.21 -3.66
CA GLY A 100 0.12 -14.59 -3.94
C GLY A 100 1.38 -14.70 -4.80
N PRO A 101 1.33 -15.39 -5.96
CA PRO A 101 2.51 -15.69 -6.76
C PRO A 101 3.10 -14.49 -7.51
N ASP A 102 2.37 -13.36 -7.62
CA ASP A 102 2.79 -12.26 -8.48
C ASP A 102 4.13 -11.67 -8.02
N TRP A 103 4.37 -11.50 -6.72
CA TRP A 103 5.62 -10.95 -6.17
C TRP A 103 6.47 -11.96 -5.40
N GLU A 104 6.36 -13.25 -5.75
CA GLU A 104 7.08 -14.34 -5.05
C GLU A 104 8.60 -14.17 -5.12
N GLU A 105 9.13 -13.79 -6.29
CA GLU A 105 10.56 -13.56 -6.47
C GLU A 105 11.07 -12.42 -5.56
N GLU A 106 10.39 -11.27 -5.57
CA GLU A 106 10.78 -10.13 -4.74
C GLU A 106 10.65 -10.41 -3.25
N LEU A 107 9.57 -11.07 -2.81
CA LEU A 107 9.38 -11.34 -1.39
C LEU A 107 10.42 -12.35 -0.87
N GLU A 108 10.75 -13.39 -1.65
CA GLU A 108 11.79 -14.36 -1.29
C GLU A 108 13.16 -13.68 -1.18
N GLU A 109 13.48 -12.80 -2.13
CA GLU A 109 14.74 -12.06 -2.13
C GLU A 109 14.82 -11.10 -0.93
N ILE A 110 13.75 -10.36 -0.63
CA ILE A 110 13.67 -9.49 0.55
C ILE A 110 13.89 -10.30 1.83
N ILE A 111 13.19 -11.43 1.98
CA ILE A 111 13.30 -12.30 3.18
C ILE A 111 14.72 -12.82 3.34
N LYS A 112 15.32 -13.34 2.27
CA LYS A 112 16.68 -13.87 2.28
C LYS A 112 17.69 -12.79 2.68
N LEU A 113 17.68 -11.65 1.99
CA LEU A 113 18.61 -10.55 2.25
C LEU A 113 18.44 -9.96 3.65
N ALA A 114 17.19 -9.80 4.11
CA ALA A 114 16.92 -9.29 5.46
C ALA A 114 17.39 -10.27 6.55
N ASN A 115 17.25 -11.59 6.33
CA ASN A 115 17.73 -12.61 7.27
C ASN A 115 19.25 -12.70 7.32
N ASP A 116 19.93 -12.48 6.20
CA ASP A 116 21.39 -12.37 6.09
C ASP A 116 21.94 -11.00 6.57
N ASP A 117 21.08 -10.15 7.18
CA ASP A 117 21.38 -8.79 7.64
C ASP A 117 21.91 -7.84 6.54
N ARG A 118 21.63 -8.14 5.27
CA ARG A 118 21.92 -7.31 4.08
C ARG A 118 20.81 -6.28 3.87
N ILE A 119 20.54 -5.48 4.90
CA ILE A 119 19.37 -4.58 5.00
C ILE A 119 19.29 -3.58 3.84
N LYS A 120 20.43 -3.04 3.39
CA LYS A 120 20.45 -2.07 2.28
C LYS A 120 19.96 -2.70 0.98
N GLU A 121 20.41 -3.91 0.68
CA GLU A 121 20.06 -4.63 -0.55
C GLU A 121 18.60 -5.06 -0.51
N ALA A 122 18.13 -5.57 0.63
CA ALA A 122 16.72 -5.87 0.84
C ALA A 122 15.83 -4.63 0.63
N ALA A 123 16.26 -3.46 1.12
CA ALA A 123 15.55 -2.21 0.91
C ALA A 123 15.55 -1.78 -0.57
N GLU A 124 16.65 -1.97 -1.30
CA GLU A 124 16.72 -1.67 -2.73
C GLU A 124 15.74 -2.51 -3.56
N ILE A 125 15.55 -3.79 -3.20
CA ILE A 125 14.52 -4.64 -3.83
C ILE A 125 13.12 -4.16 -3.44
N ALA A 126 12.84 -3.98 -2.15
CA ALA A 126 11.54 -3.55 -1.66
C ALA A 126 11.05 -2.22 -2.27
N LEU A 127 11.98 -1.26 -2.47
CA LEU A 127 11.69 0.04 -3.09
C LEU A 127 11.43 -0.02 -4.60
N LYS A 128 11.76 -1.14 -5.26
CA LYS A 128 11.51 -1.37 -6.69
C LYS A 128 10.28 -2.24 -6.96
N VAL A 129 9.70 -2.86 -5.94
CA VAL A 129 8.46 -3.63 -6.08
C VAL A 129 7.39 -2.73 -6.69
N ASP A 130 6.90 -3.11 -7.86
CA ASP A 130 5.90 -2.37 -8.60
C ASP A 130 4.58 -3.14 -8.57
N TYR A 131 3.55 -2.50 -8.04
CA TYR A 131 2.18 -3.04 -8.03
C TYR A 131 1.66 -3.31 -9.44
N PHE A 132 2.09 -2.52 -10.43
CA PHE A 132 1.62 -2.65 -11.82
C PHE A 132 2.48 -3.60 -12.67
N LYS A 133 3.51 -4.26 -12.08
CA LYS A 133 4.40 -5.18 -12.80
C LYS A 133 3.63 -6.33 -13.46
N TYR A 134 2.65 -6.87 -12.74
CA TYR A 134 1.76 -7.92 -13.23
C TYR A 134 0.41 -7.27 -13.46
N PRO A 135 -0.02 -7.09 -14.71
CA PRO A 135 -1.34 -6.56 -14.97
C PRO A 135 -2.34 -7.57 -14.40
N PHE A 136 -3.03 -7.17 -13.33
CA PHE A 136 -4.27 -7.83 -12.94
C PHE A 136 -5.14 -7.84 -14.20
N ASN A 137 -5.39 -9.01 -14.76
CA ASN A 137 -6.59 -9.23 -15.54
C ASN A 137 -7.73 -9.12 -14.52
N GLU A 138 -8.14 -7.88 -14.21
CA GLU A 138 -9.47 -7.63 -13.65
C GLU A 138 -10.44 -8.19 -14.68
N GLY A 139 -10.81 -9.46 -14.49
CA GLY A 139 -11.90 -10.08 -15.19
C GLY A 139 -13.09 -9.13 -15.09
N ILE A 140 -13.46 -8.58 -16.24
CA ILE A 140 -14.77 -8.03 -16.45
C ILE A 140 -15.75 -9.16 -16.13
N ASP A 141 -16.39 -9.09 -14.97
CA ASP A 141 -17.69 -9.71 -14.69
C ASP A 141 -18.54 -8.73 -13.86
#